data_AF-A0A8D8YIB1-F1
#
_entry.id   AF-A0A8D8YIB1-F1
#
_cell.length_a   1.000
_cell.length_b   1.000
_cell.length_c   1.000
_cell.angle_alpha   90.00
_cell.angle_beta   90.00
_cell.angle_gamma   90.00
#
_symmetry.space_group_name_H-M   'P 1'
#
loop_
_entity.id
_entity.type
_entity.pdbx_description
1 polymer ?
#
loop_
_entity_poly.entity_id
_entity_poly.type
_entity_poly.pdbx_seq_one_letter_code
_entity_poly.pdbx_strand_id
1 'polypeptide(L)'
;MRVLNHTILLLVVSLLMLCCRGDKKKDADKKTTFKATQEWQTVQEGDILPSGLHYRMNLETGKKEAKLIDMNDNNNDDSGKKSALTYDETKQEVNIEDKIAESIRKINDENPSVRSLDPATESEIKQLIKDGKKKENEFRSYEELKSVFDEMNITVETDSDILNKLLATFTLPANSEVVDDINMESDVINYLKDFEYLVSQIDNARHFVSRNGITQIILPCLNSSNFEIKTEALKLLGSAVQNNIPVQITALEQNILQPILHLFDQHVISREHIKAGNELDHVYRLKSAAIYAISCLVRNFPTAQNVLIQNGGLNILLNEKIFVNNCENGYKLQLKIASLLTTLLQERYDAEINFNIQRSKLEELDPSFFSSLPSPHHQSAADSDSSSTDRESAAHSYEYNITLSKFLEARSKLDQYSELNLGYSLANLQWCNIAKTLFIKNNHKTNMETVTNILLTNLNLCDKFGRDKQLRNILVKIRDTFGEYEEGAELNLIQLYEVLVEGEGERRNVKEEERGKHRYDKDEL
;
A
#
# COMPACT_ATOMS: atom_id res chain seq x y z
N MET A 1 -1.07 -11.03 49.38
CA MET A 1 -1.02 -11.53 47.99
C MET A 1 -2.40 -11.89 47.39
N ARG A 2 -3.31 -12.59 48.08
CA ARG A 2 -4.64 -12.92 47.49
C ARG A 2 -5.58 -11.72 47.29
N VAL A 3 -5.53 -10.71 48.16
CA VAL A 3 -6.37 -9.50 48.06
C VAL A 3 -5.91 -8.55 46.95
N LEU A 4 -4.61 -8.56 46.61
CA LEU A 4 -4.05 -7.75 45.53
C LEU A 4 -4.45 -8.29 44.14
N ASN A 5 -4.55 -9.61 44.00
CA ASN A 5 -5.02 -10.21 42.74
C ASN A 5 -6.52 -10.01 42.50
N HIS A 6 -7.34 -9.96 43.56
CA HIS A 6 -8.78 -9.67 43.40
C HIS A 6 -9.06 -8.20 43.10
N THR A 7 -8.25 -7.27 43.62
CA THR A 7 -8.38 -5.84 43.29
C THR A 7 -7.93 -5.54 41.86
N ILE A 8 -6.88 -6.21 41.37
CA ILE A 8 -6.44 -6.11 39.96
C ILE A 8 -7.48 -6.75 39.01
N LEU A 9 -8.05 -7.91 39.38
CA LEU A 9 -9.10 -8.54 38.58
C LEU A 9 -10.38 -7.68 38.51
N LEU A 10 -10.78 -7.05 39.63
CA LEU A 10 -11.90 -6.11 39.66
C LEU A 10 -11.64 -4.85 38.83
N LEU A 11 -10.40 -4.34 38.82
CA LEU A 11 -10.02 -3.20 37.98
C LEU A 11 -10.06 -3.54 36.49
N VAL A 12 -9.59 -4.73 36.09
CA VAL A 12 -9.61 -5.19 34.69
C VAL A 12 -11.04 -5.45 34.20
N VAL A 13 -11.89 -6.07 35.04
CA VAL A 13 -13.32 -6.28 34.74
C VAL A 13 -14.08 -4.95 34.69
N SER A 14 -13.73 -3.98 35.56
CA SER A 14 -14.35 -2.66 35.52
C SER A 14 -13.90 -1.83 34.32
N LEU A 15 -12.67 -2.01 33.83
CA LEU A 15 -12.18 -1.39 32.59
C LEU A 15 -12.88 -2.00 31.35
N LEU A 16 -13.08 -3.32 31.33
CA LEU A 16 -13.82 -4.03 30.27
C LEU A 16 -15.31 -3.64 30.24
N MET A 17 -15.92 -3.41 31.41
CA MET A 17 -17.32 -2.94 31.49
C MET A 17 -17.48 -1.46 31.12
N LEU A 18 -16.42 -0.64 31.19
CA LEU A 18 -16.42 0.72 30.64
C LEU A 18 -16.25 0.72 29.11
N CYS A 19 -15.53 -0.25 28.53
CA CYS A 19 -15.38 -0.39 27.08
C CYS A 19 -16.64 -0.95 26.38
N CYS A 20 -17.55 -1.59 27.12
CA CYS A 20 -18.80 -2.15 26.59
C CYS A 20 -20.04 -1.23 26.69
N ARG A 21 -19.87 0.06 27.02
CA ARG A 21 -20.93 1.07 26.81
C ARG A 21 -20.97 1.51 25.35
N GLY A 22 -21.29 0.56 24.48
CA GLY A 22 -21.84 0.85 23.16
C GLY A 22 -23.33 1.16 23.34
N ASP A 23 -23.73 2.38 22.98
CA ASP A 23 -25.11 2.83 23.02
C ASP A 23 -26.01 1.88 22.20
N LYS A 24 -27.00 1.31 22.88
CA LYS A 24 -28.10 0.62 22.21
C LYS A 24 -28.98 1.66 21.54
N LYS A 25 -28.85 1.83 20.23
CA LYS A 25 -29.96 2.31 19.38
C LYS A 25 -30.62 1.11 18.71
N LYS A 26 -31.68 0.61 19.36
CA LYS A 26 -32.84 0.11 18.61
C LYS A 26 -33.65 1.36 18.28
N ASP A 27 -33.76 1.68 17.00
CA ASP A 27 -35.03 1.98 16.37
C ASP A 27 -34.88 1.79 14.86
N ALA A 28 -35.85 1.09 14.29
CA ALA A 28 -35.93 0.75 12.89
C ALA A 28 -36.27 2.01 12.07
N ASP A 29 -35.54 2.28 11.00
CA ASP A 29 -36.01 3.22 9.99
C ASP A 29 -35.86 2.65 8.58
N LYS A 30 -36.97 2.72 7.85
CA LYS A 30 -37.13 2.32 6.46
C LYS A 30 -36.09 3.06 5.60
N LYS A 31 -35.31 2.33 4.80
CA LYS A 31 -34.54 2.92 3.69
C LYS A 31 -35.52 3.50 2.67
N THR A 32 -35.67 4.81 2.65
CA THR A 32 -36.40 5.52 1.59
C THR A 32 -35.43 5.99 0.51
N THR A 33 -35.79 5.79 -0.76
CA THR A 33 -35.03 6.37 -1.88
C THR A 33 -35.27 7.88 -1.91
N PHE A 34 -34.19 8.67 -1.87
CA PHE A 34 -34.26 10.13 -1.90
C PHE A 34 -34.81 10.62 -3.25
N LYS A 35 -35.95 11.30 -3.24
CA LYS A 35 -36.56 11.89 -4.45
C LYS A 35 -35.99 13.29 -4.68
N ALA A 36 -34.91 13.36 -5.46
CA ALA A 36 -34.27 14.64 -5.77
C ALA A 36 -35.20 15.60 -6.52
N THR A 37 -35.20 16.87 -6.12
CA THR A 37 -35.83 18.00 -6.81
C THR A 37 -34.78 19.03 -7.23
N GLN A 38 -35.18 20.10 -7.94
CA GLN A 38 -34.28 21.20 -8.32
C GLN A 38 -33.89 22.13 -7.15
N GLU A 39 -34.56 22.02 -6.01
CA GLU A 39 -34.27 22.79 -4.80
C GLU A 39 -33.51 21.93 -3.78
N TRP A 40 -32.77 22.58 -2.87
CA TRP A 40 -31.97 21.89 -1.86
C TRP A 40 -32.86 21.19 -0.83
N GLN A 41 -32.70 19.88 -0.70
CA GLN A 41 -33.41 19.07 0.28
C GLN A 41 -32.43 18.36 1.21
N THR A 42 -32.78 18.31 2.51
CA THR A 42 -31.95 17.67 3.53
C THR A 42 -31.94 16.14 3.37
N VAL A 43 -30.76 15.55 3.39
CA VAL A 43 -30.52 14.10 3.30
C VAL A 43 -30.45 13.51 4.72
N GLN A 44 -31.22 12.45 4.98
CA GLN A 44 -31.17 11.74 6.28
C GLN A 44 -30.08 10.66 6.29
N GLU A 45 -29.56 10.35 7.47
CA GLU A 45 -28.57 9.28 7.65
C GLU A 45 -29.21 7.91 7.36
N GLY A 46 -28.92 7.35 6.19
CA GLY A 46 -29.44 6.05 5.74
C GLY A 46 -30.17 6.08 4.39
N ASP A 47 -30.42 7.26 3.81
CA ASP A 47 -31.02 7.41 2.49
C ASP A 47 -30.09 6.93 1.37
N ILE A 48 -30.66 6.24 0.37
CA ILE A 48 -29.94 5.87 -0.86
C ILE A 48 -30.07 7.02 -1.85
N LEU A 49 -28.93 7.59 -2.24
CA LEU A 49 -28.85 8.73 -3.16
C LEU A 49 -28.50 8.27 -4.59
N PRO A 50 -29.28 8.64 -5.62
CA PRO A 50 -28.93 8.37 -7.02
C PRO A 50 -27.71 9.21 -7.47
N SER A 51 -26.92 8.67 -8.40
CA SER A 51 -25.76 9.34 -9.00
C SER A 51 -26.17 10.56 -9.83
N GLY A 52 -25.40 11.65 -9.77
CA GLY A 52 -25.65 12.88 -10.56
C GLY A 52 -26.34 14.03 -9.79
N LEU A 53 -26.36 13.97 -8.46
CA LEU A 53 -26.83 15.05 -7.60
C LEU A 53 -25.69 15.98 -7.16
N HIS A 54 -26.01 17.27 -6.94
CA HIS A 54 -25.12 18.22 -6.30
C HIS A 54 -25.28 18.13 -4.78
N TYR A 55 -24.17 18.02 -4.04
CA TYR A 55 -24.17 17.92 -2.57
C TYR A 55 -23.56 19.14 -1.90
N ARG A 56 -24.14 19.59 -0.78
CA ARG A 56 -23.53 20.57 0.11
C ARG A 56 -23.77 20.22 1.58
N MET A 57 -22.90 20.72 2.46
CA MET A 57 -23.15 20.73 3.89
C MET A 57 -23.67 22.12 4.26
N ASN A 58 -24.86 22.19 4.85
CA ASN A 58 -25.38 23.44 5.37
C ASN A 58 -24.66 23.77 6.69
N LEU A 59 -23.83 24.83 6.68
CA LEU A 59 -22.97 25.19 7.81
C LEU A 59 -23.74 25.76 9.01
N GLU A 60 -24.96 26.25 8.82
CA GLU A 60 -25.81 26.75 9.91
C GLU A 60 -26.54 25.61 10.64
N THR A 61 -27.00 24.61 9.88
CA THR A 61 -27.78 23.49 10.45
C THR A 61 -26.95 22.24 10.71
N GLY A 62 -25.75 22.16 10.16
CA GLY A 62 -24.85 21.00 10.20
C GLY A 62 -25.36 19.79 9.42
N LYS A 63 -26.39 19.95 8.57
CA LYS A 63 -27.02 18.85 7.83
C LYS A 63 -26.59 18.82 6.37
N LYS A 64 -26.51 17.60 5.81
CA LYS A 64 -26.23 17.38 4.38
C LYS A 64 -27.47 17.68 3.55
N GLU A 65 -27.30 18.39 2.43
CA GLU A 65 -28.37 18.70 1.48
C GLU A 65 -27.98 18.25 0.06
N ALA A 66 -28.96 17.87 -0.75
CA ALA A 66 -28.77 17.48 -2.15
C ALA A 66 -29.84 18.08 -3.08
N LYS A 67 -29.49 18.36 -4.34
CA LYS A 67 -30.41 18.78 -5.42
C LYS A 67 -30.01 18.22 -6.79
N LEU A 68 -30.92 18.23 -7.76
CA LEU A 68 -30.65 17.85 -9.15
C LEU A 68 -29.77 18.90 -9.86
N ILE A 69 -28.83 18.46 -10.70
CA ILE A 69 -28.02 19.34 -11.55
C ILE A 69 -28.84 19.72 -12.79
N ASP A 70 -29.03 21.01 -13.06
CA ASP A 70 -29.67 21.48 -14.29
C ASP A 70 -28.70 21.34 -15.47
N MET A 71 -29.12 20.60 -16.51
CA MET A 71 -28.30 20.35 -17.69
C MET A 71 -28.24 21.51 -18.70
N ASN A 72 -28.89 22.64 -18.40
CA ASN A 72 -29.00 23.78 -19.32
C ASN A 72 -28.03 24.94 -19.02
N ASP A 73 -27.16 24.82 -18.02
CA ASP A 73 -26.12 25.79 -17.69
C ASP A 73 -24.71 25.32 -18.13
N ASN A 74 -24.63 24.68 -19.29
CA ASN A 74 -23.37 24.44 -19.97
C ASN A 74 -23.02 25.63 -20.85
N ASN A 75 -22.42 26.66 -20.24
CA ASN A 75 -21.59 27.62 -20.97
C ASN A 75 -20.11 27.35 -20.65
N ASN A 76 -19.44 26.72 -21.61
CA ASN A 76 -18.00 26.69 -21.87
C ASN A 76 -17.04 26.73 -20.66
N ASP A 77 -16.47 25.57 -20.31
CA ASP A 77 -15.01 25.41 -20.40
C ASP A 77 -14.59 23.94 -20.26
N ASP A 78 -13.56 23.63 -21.04
CA ASP A 78 -12.95 22.34 -21.28
C ASP A 78 -12.09 21.85 -20.09
N SER A 79 -12.05 20.52 -19.96
CA SER A 79 -11.12 19.66 -19.24
C SER A 79 -10.36 20.15 -17.99
N GLY A 80 -10.72 19.54 -16.85
CA GLY A 80 -9.73 18.81 -16.05
C GLY A 80 -8.79 19.62 -15.16
N LYS A 81 -9.33 20.42 -14.25
CA LYS A 81 -8.75 20.72 -12.91
C LYS A 81 -9.64 21.75 -12.22
N LYS A 82 -10.22 21.39 -11.07
CA LYS A 82 -10.49 22.25 -9.90
C LYS A 82 -11.43 21.51 -8.93
N SER A 83 -10.82 20.77 -8.01
CA SER A 83 -11.35 20.75 -6.64
C SER A 83 -10.84 22.03 -6.01
N ALA A 84 -11.65 23.09 -6.10
CA ALA A 84 -11.36 24.37 -5.48
C ALA A 84 -12.69 24.98 -5.06
N LEU A 85 -12.77 25.26 -3.75
CA LEU A 85 -13.85 25.90 -3.03
C LEU A 85 -14.47 27.06 -3.84
N THR A 86 -15.71 26.89 -4.30
CA THR A 86 -16.50 28.00 -4.83
C THR A 86 -17.12 28.79 -3.68
N TYR A 87 -16.71 30.05 -3.60
CA TYR A 87 -17.29 31.12 -2.78
C TYR A 87 -18.66 31.49 -3.37
N ASP A 88 -19.71 31.53 -2.54
CA ASP A 88 -21.05 31.96 -2.95
C ASP A 88 -21.24 33.44 -2.56
N GLU A 89 -21.35 34.30 -3.57
CA GLU A 89 -21.70 35.72 -3.42
C GLU A 89 -23.21 35.85 -3.19
N THR A 90 -23.67 35.57 -1.97
CA THR A 90 -24.99 36.05 -1.54
C THR A 90 -24.92 36.69 -0.17
N LYS A 91 -25.10 38.01 -0.18
CA LYS A 91 -25.25 38.91 0.96
C LYS A 91 -26.23 38.35 2.00
N GLN A 92 -25.74 38.10 3.21
CA GLN A 92 -26.49 38.37 4.42
C GLN A 92 -25.71 39.38 5.25
N GLU A 93 -26.17 40.63 5.26
CA GLU A 93 -25.73 41.65 6.20
C GLU A 93 -26.09 41.19 7.61
N VAL A 94 -25.12 40.60 8.32
CA VAL A 94 -25.24 40.40 9.76
C VAL A 94 -25.02 41.77 10.40
N ASN A 95 -26.04 42.32 11.06
CA ASN A 95 -25.91 43.57 11.79
C ASN A 95 -25.02 43.36 13.03
N ILE A 96 -23.72 43.61 12.86
CA ILE A 96 -22.68 43.43 13.88
C ILE A 96 -22.91 44.38 15.08
N GLU A 97 -23.67 45.46 14.92
CA GLU A 97 -23.98 46.41 15.99
C GLU A 97 -24.83 45.78 17.10
N ASP A 98 -25.74 44.85 16.76
CA ASP A 98 -26.61 44.17 17.73
C ASP A 98 -25.83 43.13 18.55
N LYS A 99 -24.88 42.40 17.93
CA LYS A 99 -24.02 41.43 18.61
C LYS A 99 -22.99 42.10 19.54
N ILE A 100 -22.49 43.28 19.17
CA ILE A 100 -21.57 44.06 20.01
C ILE A 100 -22.31 44.67 21.20
N ALA A 101 -23.53 45.18 21.02
CA ALA A 101 -24.35 45.70 22.11
C ALA A 101 -24.72 44.60 23.13
N GLU A 102 -25.00 43.39 22.67
CA GLU A 102 -25.28 42.23 23.53
C GLU A 102 -24.03 41.75 24.29
N SER A 103 -22.85 41.84 23.68
CA SER A 103 -21.57 41.49 24.30
C SER A 103 -21.13 42.53 25.35
N ILE A 104 -21.37 43.83 25.11
CA ILE A 104 -21.09 44.91 26.06
C ILE A 104 -22.04 44.87 27.26
N ARG A 105 -23.31 44.48 27.06
CA ARG A 105 -24.27 44.28 28.16
C ARG A 105 -23.84 43.16 29.11
N LYS A 106 -23.37 42.02 28.56
CA LYS A 106 -22.86 40.90 29.36
C LYS A 106 -21.64 41.28 30.21
N ILE A 107 -20.76 42.15 29.70
CA ILE A 107 -19.56 42.61 30.42
C ILE A 107 -19.93 43.54 31.59
N ASN A 108 -20.98 44.36 31.45
CA ASN A 108 -21.43 45.28 32.50
C ASN A 108 -22.22 44.60 33.64
N ASP A 109 -22.89 43.48 33.36
CA ASP A 109 -23.64 42.71 34.37
C ASP A 109 -22.73 41.84 35.27
N GLU A 110 -21.53 41.48 34.79
CA GLU A 110 -20.60 40.60 35.53
C GLU A 110 -19.60 41.34 36.43
N ASN A 111 -19.46 42.68 36.32
CA ASN A 111 -18.51 43.42 37.17
C ASN A 111 -18.88 44.92 37.36
N PRO A 112 -19.67 45.29 38.39
CA PRO A 112 -20.24 46.63 38.53
C PRO A 112 -19.24 47.73 38.98
N SER A 113 -17.92 47.49 38.93
CA SER A 113 -16.91 48.42 39.47
C SER A 113 -15.99 49.08 38.42
N VAL A 114 -16.18 48.85 37.13
CA VAL A 114 -15.42 49.57 36.09
C VAL A 114 -16.15 50.87 35.72
N ARG A 115 -15.81 51.97 36.43
CA ARG A 115 -16.24 53.32 36.08
C ARG A 115 -15.51 53.82 34.83
N SER A 116 -16.31 54.12 33.79
CA SER A 116 -16.15 55.14 32.73
C SER A 116 -14.77 55.32 32.09
N LEU A 117 -14.61 54.83 30.86
CA LEU A 117 -13.63 55.34 29.90
C LEU A 117 -13.94 56.81 29.60
N ASP A 118 -12.89 57.65 29.52
CA ASP A 118 -13.01 59.09 29.24
C ASP A 118 -13.57 59.32 27.81
N PRO A 119 -14.45 60.32 27.59
CA PRO A 119 -15.08 60.57 26.27
C PRO A 119 -14.09 60.88 25.13
N ALA A 120 -12.88 61.33 25.49
CA ALA A 120 -11.81 61.63 24.55
C ALA A 120 -11.20 60.34 23.96
N THR A 121 -10.97 59.32 24.79
CA THR A 121 -10.42 58.03 24.38
C THR A 121 -11.42 57.24 23.52
N GLU A 122 -12.72 57.38 23.80
CA GLU A 122 -13.77 56.76 22.97
C GLU A 122 -13.85 57.39 21.57
N SER A 123 -13.62 58.70 21.44
CA SER A 123 -13.58 59.38 20.14
C SER A 123 -12.34 59.02 19.33
N GLU A 124 -11.19 58.85 19.97
CA GLU A 124 -9.93 58.47 19.34
C GLU A 124 -9.98 57.02 18.79
N ILE A 125 -10.57 56.10 19.56
CA ILE A 125 -10.82 54.72 19.13
C ILE A 125 -11.83 54.69 17.97
N LYS A 126 -12.90 55.49 18.02
CA LYS A 126 -13.88 55.59 16.92
C LYS A 126 -13.25 56.17 15.65
N GLN A 127 -12.29 57.08 15.77
CA GLN A 127 -11.61 57.69 14.63
C GLN A 127 -10.61 56.72 13.97
N LEU A 128 -9.84 55.97 14.76
CA LEU A 128 -8.98 54.89 14.27
C LEU A 128 -9.75 53.76 13.57
N ILE A 129 -10.94 53.39 14.08
CA ILE A 129 -11.83 52.42 13.43
C ILE A 129 -12.39 52.97 12.12
N LYS A 130 -12.65 54.28 12.03
CA LYS A 130 -13.19 54.93 10.82
C LYS A 130 -12.13 55.03 9.71
N ASP A 131 -10.87 55.25 10.09
CA ASP A 131 -9.73 55.25 9.15
C ASP A 131 -9.35 53.82 8.72
N GLY A 132 -9.51 52.83 9.60
CA GLY A 132 -9.38 51.40 9.26
C GLY A 132 -10.47 50.90 8.30
N LYS A 133 -11.72 51.33 8.51
CA LYS A 133 -12.89 50.94 7.68
C LYS A 133 -12.83 51.46 6.22
N LYS A 134 -11.97 52.42 5.90
CA LYS A 134 -11.78 52.88 4.50
C LYS A 134 -10.86 51.97 3.67
N LYS A 135 -10.16 51.00 4.27
CA LYS A 135 -9.26 50.07 3.56
C LYS A 135 -9.77 48.63 3.44
N GLU A 136 -10.93 48.30 4.02
CA GLU A 136 -11.43 46.92 4.03
C GLU A 136 -12.30 46.52 2.81
N ASN A 137 -12.58 47.43 1.87
CA ASN A 137 -13.41 47.13 0.68
C ASN A 137 -12.71 47.36 -0.67
N GLU A 138 -11.39 47.50 -0.71
CA GLU A 138 -10.62 47.33 -1.94
C GLU A 138 -9.75 46.08 -1.78
N PHE A 139 -10.17 44.98 -2.41
CA PHE A 139 -9.30 43.84 -2.62
C PHE A 139 -8.01 44.37 -3.26
N ARG A 140 -6.84 44.08 -2.66
CA ARG A 140 -5.55 44.42 -3.26
C ARG A 140 -5.54 43.91 -4.70
N SER A 141 -5.09 44.73 -5.63
CA SER A 141 -5.07 44.33 -7.04
C SER A 141 -4.18 43.08 -7.18
N TYR A 142 -4.47 42.24 -8.19
CA TYR A 142 -3.64 41.06 -8.47
C TYR A 142 -2.16 41.44 -8.66
N GLU A 143 -1.90 42.63 -9.22
CA GLU A 143 -0.55 43.17 -9.41
C GLU A 143 0.12 43.59 -8.08
N GLU A 144 -0.63 44.18 -7.14
CA GLU A 144 -0.12 44.45 -5.78
C GLU A 144 0.13 43.16 -5.00
N LEU A 145 -0.74 42.16 -5.13
CA LEU A 145 -0.55 40.85 -4.49
C LEU A 145 0.67 40.13 -5.07
N LYS A 146 0.88 40.21 -6.38
CA LYS A 146 2.06 39.67 -7.06
C LYS A 146 3.34 40.40 -6.63
N SER A 147 3.31 41.73 -6.56
CA SER A 147 4.40 42.56 -6.04
C SER A 147 4.76 42.19 -4.60
N VAL A 148 3.75 42.04 -3.73
CA VAL A 148 3.95 41.68 -2.32
C VAL A 148 4.43 40.24 -2.15
N PHE A 149 4.03 39.32 -3.03
CA PHE A 149 4.52 37.95 -3.07
C PHE A 149 5.98 37.89 -3.55
N ASP A 150 6.32 38.65 -4.60
CA ASP A 150 7.68 38.80 -5.12
C ASP A 150 8.60 39.50 -4.08
N GLU A 151 8.09 40.51 -3.35
CA GLU A 151 8.80 41.20 -2.26
C GLU A 151 8.99 40.34 -1.01
N MET A 152 8.07 39.41 -0.72
CA MET A 152 8.21 38.49 0.41
C MET A 152 9.31 37.45 0.21
N ASN A 153 9.90 37.35 -0.99
CA ASN A 153 10.98 36.42 -1.34
C ASN A 153 10.74 35.00 -0.81
N ILE A 154 9.47 34.59 -0.70
CA ILE A 154 9.09 33.21 -0.47
C ILE A 154 9.24 32.57 -1.84
N THR A 155 10.47 32.23 -2.20
CA THR A 155 10.70 31.28 -3.29
C THR A 155 10.06 29.98 -2.83
N VAL A 156 8.82 29.73 -3.26
CA VAL A 156 8.18 28.43 -3.07
C VAL A 156 8.98 27.45 -3.91
N GLU A 157 10.00 26.86 -3.30
CA GLU A 157 10.80 25.83 -3.95
C GLU A 157 9.94 24.59 -4.05
N THR A 158 9.78 24.09 -5.26
CA THR A 158 9.11 22.81 -5.46
C THR A 158 10.04 21.70 -4.97
N ASP A 159 9.49 20.54 -4.62
CA ASP A 159 10.28 19.36 -4.26
C ASP A 159 11.29 18.98 -5.37
N SER A 160 10.95 19.26 -6.63
CA SER A 160 11.86 19.09 -7.77
C SER A 160 13.04 20.08 -7.75
N ASP A 161 12.81 21.33 -7.34
CA ASP A 161 13.89 22.33 -7.21
C ASP A 161 14.83 21.96 -6.05
N ILE A 162 14.27 21.56 -4.92
CA ILE A 162 15.02 21.06 -3.77
C ILE A 162 15.84 19.84 -4.19
N LEU A 163 15.22 18.88 -4.88
CA LEU A 163 15.89 17.69 -5.39
C LEU A 163 17.05 18.04 -6.33
N ASN A 164 16.87 18.98 -7.26
CA ASN A 164 17.94 19.43 -8.15
C ASN A 164 19.11 20.06 -7.37
N LYS A 165 18.82 20.86 -6.33
CA LYS A 165 19.86 21.45 -5.47
C LYS A 165 20.62 20.38 -4.69
N LEU A 166 19.91 19.40 -4.12
CA LEU A 166 20.54 18.27 -3.42
C LEU A 166 21.41 17.46 -4.38
N LEU A 167 20.92 17.15 -5.58
CA LEU A 167 21.69 16.45 -6.62
C LEU A 167 22.96 17.21 -7.01
N ALA A 168 22.89 18.54 -7.11
CA ALA A 168 24.04 19.38 -7.45
C ALA A 168 25.06 19.52 -6.31
N THR A 169 24.59 19.45 -5.06
CA THR A 169 25.41 19.66 -3.86
C THR A 169 26.02 18.35 -3.35
N PHE A 170 25.38 17.22 -3.64
CA PHE A 170 25.82 15.91 -3.14
C PHE A 170 27.22 15.55 -3.63
N THR A 171 28.13 15.29 -2.69
CA THR A 171 29.46 14.77 -2.96
C THR A 171 29.75 13.60 -2.02
N LEU A 172 30.09 12.44 -2.59
CA LEU A 172 30.59 11.33 -1.79
C LEU A 172 32.08 11.56 -1.51
N PRO A 173 32.54 11.60 -0.24
CA PRO A 173 33.96 11.68 0.07
C PRO A 173 34.69 10.49 -0.53
N ALA A 174 35.68 10.73 -1.38
CA ALA A 174 36.61 9.69 -1.80
C ALA A 174 37.58 9.41 -0.64
N ASN A 175 37.98 8.15 -0.46
CA ASN A 175 38.91 7.66 0.58
C ASN A 175 40.20 8.51 0.69
N SER A 176 40.12 9.66 1.35
CA SER A 176 41.21 10.63 1.50
C SER A 176 41.44 10.82 2.99
N GLU A 177 42.64 10.46 3.45
CA GLU A 177 43.05 10.29 4.84
C GLU A 177 43.16 11.60 5.67
N VAL A 178 42.28 12.59 5.50
CA VAL A 178 42.45 13.89 6.18
C VAL A 178 41.21 14.33 6.96
N VAL A 179 41.23 13.98 8.25
CA VAL A 179 40.86 14.80 9.41
C VAL A 179 39.60 15.68 9.27
N ASP A 180 38.43 15.06 9.06
CA ASP A 180 37.10 15.48 9.58
C ASP A 180 35.99 14.46 9.15
N ASP A 181 36.33 13.17 9.05
CA ASP A 181 35.50 12.14 8.40
C ASP A 181 34.12 11.91 9.03
N ILE A 182 33.97 12.06 10.35
CA ILE A 182 32.72 11.73 11.05
C ILE A 182 31.59 12.69 10.66
N ASN A 183 31.87 13.99 10.51
CA ASN A 183 30.86 14.97 10.12
C ASN A 183 30.46 14.78 8.66
N MET A 184 31.41 14.47 7.78
CA MET A 184 31.15 14.24 6.36
C MET A 184 30.31 12.98 6.12
N GLU A 185 30.59 11.87 6.81
CA GLU A 185 29.76 10.66 6.70
C GLU A 185 28.34 10.89 7.24
N SER A 186 28.20 11.66 8.31
CA SER A 186 26.89 12.06 8.84
C SER A 186 26.13 12.95 7.85
N ASP A 187 26.80 13.86 7.16
CA ASP A 187 26.18 14.71 6.14
C ASP A 187 25.69 13.86 4.97
N VAL A 188 26.50 12.92 4.47
CA VAL A 188 26.10 11.97 3.42
C VAL A 188 24.85 11.18 3.84
N ILE A 189 24.80 10.70 5.09
CA ILE A 189 23.63 10.00 5.64
C ILE A 189 22.39 10.91 5.63
N ASN A 190 22.53 12.19 6.01
CA ASN A 190 21.43 13.15 5.98
C ASN A 190 20.95 13.42 4.55
N TYR A 191 21.88 13.63 3.60
CA TYR A 191 21.53 13.75 2.18
C TYR A 191 20.74 12.54 1.68
N LEU A 192 21.16 11.31 2.01
CA LEU A 192 20.47 10.10 1.60
C LEU A 192 19.04 10.02 2.17
N LYS A 193 18.83 10.47 3.41
CA LYS A 193 17.51 10.54 4.04
C LYS A 193 16.63 11.62 3.41
N ASP A 194 17.20 12.77 3.08
CA ASP A 194 16.48 13.85 2.40
C ASP A 194 16.07 13.42 1.00
N PHE A 195 16.96 12.73 0.27
CA PHE A 195 16.59 12.09 -1.00
C PHE A 195 15.48 11.05 -0.79
N GLU A 196 15.58 10.17 0.21
CA GLU A 196 14.59 9.13 0.48
C GLU A 196 13.20 9.74 0.71
N TYR A 197 13.14 10.81 1.49
CA TYR A 197 11.92 11.56 1.74
C TYR A 197 11.32 12.12 0.44
N LEU A 198 12.13 12.79 -0.39
CA LEU A 198 11.65 13.41 -1.62
C LEU A 198 11.20 12.37 -2.67
N VAL A 199 11.96 11.29 -2.86
CA VAL A 199 11.64 10.26 -3.85
C VAL A 199 10.49 9.34 -3.44
N SER A 200 9.99 9.46 -2.20
CA SER A 200 8.75 8.78 -1.81
C SER A 200 7.56 9.18 -2.69
N GLN A 201 7.62 10.37 -3.31
CA GLN A 201 6.70 10.79 -4.34
C GLN A 201 7.11 10.24 -5.72
N ILE A 202 6.14 9.67 -6.44
CA ILE A 202 6.35 8.96 -7.71
C ILE A 202 7.05 9.82 -8.76
N ASP A 203 6.68 11.10 -8.88
CA ASP A 203 7.25 12.00 -9.88
C ASP A 203 8.68 12.43 -9.53
N ASN A 204 8.96 12.68 -8.25
CA ASN A 204 10.30 12.98 -7.77
C ASN A 204 11.25 11.79 -7.96
N ALA A 205 10.78 10.55 -7.73
CA ALA A 205 11.56 9.35 -8.02
C ALA A 205 11.93 9.25 -9.51
N ARG A 206 10.98 9.54 -10.41
CA ARG A 206 11.24 9.57 -11.86
C ARG A 206 12.25 10.65 -12.24
N HIS A 207 12.13 11.84 -11.64
CA HIS A 207 13.08 12.92 -11.86
C HIS A 207 14.48 12.58 -11.30
N PHE A 208 14.57 12.00 -10.10
CA PHE A 208 15.83 11.55 -9.50
C PHE A 208 16.57 10.58 -10.43
N VAL A 209 15.85 9.62 -11.00
CA VAL A 209 16.44 8.61 -11.90
C VAL A 209 16.78 9.19 -13.27
N SER A 210 15.96 10.11 -13.82
CA SER A 210 16.28 10.79 -15.09
C SER A 210 17.53 11.67 -14.97
N ARG A 211 17.87 12.11 -13.76
CA ARG A 211 19.13 12.79 -13.42
C ARG A 211 20.27 11.83 -13.06
N ASN A 212 20.18 10.56 -13.43
CA ASN A 212 21.20 9.53 -13.16
C ASN A 212 21.47 9.28 -11.66
N GLY A 213 20.51 9.58 -10.77
CA GLY A 213 20.69 9.44 -9.32
C GLY A 213 21.09 8.03 -8.87
N ILE A 214 20.66 6.97 -9.57
CA ILE A 214 21.08 5.60 -9.27
C ILE A 214 22.60 5.41 -9.53
N THR A 215 23.12 5.85 -10.68
CA THR A 215 24.55 5.69 -11.00
C THR A 215 25.46 6.68 -10.29
N GLN A 216 24.98 7.90 -10.05
CA GLN A 216 25.79 8.97 -9.46
C GLN A 216 25.76 8.97 -7.93
N ILE A 217 24.72 8.43 -7.30
CA ILE A 217 24.53 8.49 -5.84
C ILE A 217 24.45 7.09 -5.26
N ILE A 218 23.46 6.29 -5.67
CA ILE A 218 23.18 5.00 -5.02
C ILE A 218 24.35 4.03 -5.20
N LEU A 219 24.81 3.79 -6.44
CA LEU A 219 25.90 2.84 -6.70
C LEU A 219 27.21 3.20 -5.98
N PRO A 220 27.68 4.47 -5.99
CA PRO A 220 28.84 4.88 -5.19
C PRO A 220 28.64 4.65 -3.69
N CYS A 221 27.47 5.01 -3.14
CA CYS A 221 27.17 4.80 -1.72
C CYS A 221 27.13 3.32 -1.32
N LEU A 222 26.67 2.43 -2.20
CA LEU A 222 26.71 0.97 -1.99
C LEU A 222 28.15 0.43 -1.89
N ASN A 223 29.11 1.09 -2.55
CA ASN A 223 30.53 0.75 -2.51
C ASN A 223 31.31 1.40 -1.36
N SER A 224 30.66 2.20 -0.50
CA SER A 224 31.30 2.81 0.67
C SER A 224 31.81 1.76 1.67
N SER A 225 32.70 2.14 2.59
CA SER A 225 33.12 1.29 3.72
C SER A 225 32.10 1.31 4.87
N ASN A 226 31.27 2.35 4.96
CA ASN A 226 30.33 2.56 6.06
C ASN A 226 28.99 1.81 5.84
N PHE A 227 28.63 0.95 6.81
CA PHE A 227 27.40 0.16 6.78
C PHE A 227 26.12 1.00 6.78
N GLU A 228 26.11 2.15 7.44
CA GLU A 228 24.95 3.03 7.54
C GLU A 228 24.71 3.75 6.21
N ILE A 229 25.77 4.24 5.54
CA ILE A 229 25.67 4.82 4.18
C ILE A 229 25.09 3.80 3.20
N LYS A 230 25.57 2.55 3.22
CA LYS A 230 24.99 1.47 2.41
C LYS A 230 23.52 1.22 2.74
N THR A 231 23.18 1.24 4.04
CA THR A 231 21.81 1.00 4.52
C THR A 231 20.85 2.08 4.04
N GLU A 232 21.21 3.36 4.18
CA GLU A 232 20.38 4.47 3.71
C GLU A 232 20.30 4.52 2.18
N ALA A 233 21.38 4.19 1.46
CA ALA A 233 21.35 4.09 0.00
C ALA A 233 20.37 3.00 -0.49
N LEU A 234 20.29 1.87 0.21
CA LEU A 234 19.33 0.80 -0.08
C LEU A 234 17.88 1.23 0.24
N LYS A 235 17.66 1.99 1.31
CA LYS A 235 16.33 2.54 1.62
C LYS A 235 15.90 3.55 0.56
N LEU A 236 16.77 4.49 0.20
CA LEU A 236 16.57 5.44 -0.90
C LEU A 236 16.19 4.71 -2.20
N LEU A 237 16.93 3.68 -2.58
CA LEU A 237 16.61 2.86 -3.74
C LEU A 237 15.22 2.22 -3.61
N GLY A 238 14.93 1.60 -2.46
CA GLY A 238 13.66 0.95 -2.19
C GLY A 238 12.48 1.90 -2.33
N SER A 239 12.58 3.11 -1.77
CA SER A 239 11.56 4.16 -1.86
C SER A 239 11.37 4.65 -3.29
N ALA A 240 12.45 4.84 -4.06
CA ALA A 240 12.37 5.29 -5.44
C ALA A 240 11.68 4.27 -6.38
N VAL A 241 11.95 2.97 -6.20
CA VAL A 241 11.42 1.90 -7.07
C VAL A 241 10.05 1.39 -6.63
N GLN A 242 9.60 1.71 -5.42
CA GLN A 242 8.36 1.18 -4.85
C GLN A 242 7.15 1.57 -5.70
N ASN A 243 6.45 0.56 -6.25
CA ASN A 243 5.26 0.72 -7.09
C ASN A 243 5.45 1.67 -8.28
N ASN A 244 6.66 1.79 -8.82
CA ASN A 244 7.01 2.71 -9.90
C ASN A 244 7.73 1.98 -11.04
N ILE A 245 6.95 1.35 -11.94
CA ILE A 245 7.48 0.50 -13.03
C ILE A 245 8.56 1.23 -13.88
N PRO A 246 8.39 2.50 -14.32
CA PRO A 246 9.45 3.20 -15.07
C PRO A 246 10.79 3.31 -14.32
N VAL A 247 10.73 3.53 -13.01
CA VAL A 247 11.92 3.62 -12.16
C VAL A 247 12.52 2.22 -11.94
N GLN A 248 11.69 1.19 -11.75
CA GLN A 248 12.16 -0.21 -11.69
C GLN A 248 12.89 -0.61 -12.98
N ILE A 249 12.34 -0.29 -14.16
CA ILE A 249 12.97 -0.57 -15.46
C ILE A 249 14.36 0.07 -15.52
N THR A 250 14.44 1.38 -15.25
CA THR A 250 15.72 2.10 -15.32
C THR A 250 16.74 1.55 -14.32
N ALA A 251 16.28 1.16 -13.12
CA ALA A 251 17.13 0.55 -12.10
C ALA A 251 17.69 -0.81 -12.55
N LEU A 252 16.88 -1.64 -13.21
CA LEU A 252 17.33 -2.91 -13.80
C LEU A 252 18.31 -2.71 -14.96
N GLU A 253 18.05 -1.75 -15.84
CA GLU A 253 18.95 -1.40 -16.97
C GLU A 253 20.34 -0.97 -16.47
N GLN A 254 20.38 -0.34 -15.28
CA GLN A 254 21.63 0.05 -14.61
C GLN A 254 22.24 -1.07 -13.75
N ASN A 255 21.78 -2.31 -13.89
CA ASN A 255 22.30 -3.50 -13.22
C ASN A 255 22.33 -3.40 -11.68
N ILE A 256 21.42 -2.63 -11.05
CA ILE A 256 21.46 -2.39 -9.60
C ILE A 256 21.30 -3.66 -8.76
N LEU A 257 20.63 -4.69 -9.30
CA LEU A 257 20.30 -5.90 -8.55
C LEU A 257 21.55 -6.70 -8.15
N GLN A 258 22.55 -6.78 -9.03
CA GLN A 258 23.79 -7.52 -8.79
C GLN A 258 24.59 -6.97 -7.60
N PRO A 259 24.88 -5.66 -7.51
CA PRO A 259 25.47 -5.03 -6.32
C PRO A 259 24.70 -5.31 -5.03
N ILE A 260 23.36 -5.26 -5.05
CA ILE A 260 22.56 -5.52 -3.84
C ILE A 260 22.70 -6.99 -3.41
N LEU A 261 22.63 -7.93 -4.35
CA LEU A 261 22.80 -9.36 -4.08
C LEU A 261 24.21 -9.67 -3.56
N HIS A 262 25.24 -9.03 -4.14
CA HIS A 262 26.62 -9.16 -3.69
C HIS A 262 26.80 -8.65 -2.26
N LEU A 263 26.29 -7.45 -1.95
CA LEU A 263 26.28 -6.91 -0.58
C LEU A 263 25.52 -7.82 0.38
N PHE A 264 24.40 -8.38 -0.06
CA PHE A 264 23.64 -9.30 0.76
C PHE A 264 24.43 -10.58 1.04
N ASP A 265 25.18 -11.12 0.08
CA ASP A 265 25.96 -12.35 0.27
C ASP A 265 27.24 -12.12 1.09
N GLN A 266 28.05 -11.09 0.78
CA GLN A 266 29.36 -10.84 1.41
C GLN A 266 29.32 -10.75 2.94
N HIS A 267 28.28 -10.12 3.49
CA HIS A 267 28.15 -9.94 4.93
C HIS A 267 27.49 -11.19 5.57
N VAL A 268 28.15 -12.34 5.43
CA VAL A 268 27.65 -13.63 5.91
C VAL A 268 27.54 -13.65 7.44
N ILE A 269 26.37 -14.06 7.93
CA ILE A 269 26.14 -14.27 9.36
C ILE A 269 26.79 -15.60 9.79
N SER A 270 28.03 -15.54 10.27
CA SER A 270 28.75 -16.70 10.82
C SER A 270 28.30 -17.09 12.23
N ARG A 271 28.49 -18.37 12.62
CA ARG A 271 28.08 -18.90 13.94
C ARG A 271 28.76 -18.20 15.13
N GLU A 272 29.97 -17.68 14.92
CA GLU A 272 30.72 -16.94 15.94
C GLU A 272 30.05 -15.61 16.26
N HIS A 273 29.55 -14.91 15.24
CA HIS A 273 28.81 -13.65 15.38
C HIS A 273 27.48 -13.80 16.13
N ILE A 274 26.85 -14.98 16.10
CA ILE A 274 25.59 -15.26 16.79
C ILE A 274 25.75 -15.19 18.32
N LYS A 275 26.97 -15.40 18.85
CA LYS A 275 27.24 -15.39 20.29
C LYS A 275 27.47 -13.99 20.86
N ALA A 276 27.78 -12.99 20.04
CA ALA A 276 28.18 -11.65 20.48
C ALA A 276 27.02 -10.67 20.72
N GLY A 277 25.79 -11.03 20.35
CA GLY A 277 24.54 -10.32 20.72
C GLY A 277 24.31 -8.93 20.11
N ASN A 278 25.31 -8.03 20.18
CA ASN A 278 25.20 -6.61 19.81
C ASN A 278 26.03 -6.24 18.56
N GLU A 279 27.11 -6.96 18.25
CA GLU A 279 28.00 -6.64 17.11
C GLU A 279 27.37 -6.87 15.73
N LEU A 280 26.18 -7.46 15.64
CA LEU A 280 25.58 -7.84 14.35
C LEU A 280 24.38 -6.99 13.92
N ASP A 281 23.98 -6.02 14.74
CA ASP A 281 22.77 -5.23 14.46
C ASP A 281 22.87 -4.47 13.14
N HIS A 282 24.01 -3.83 12.88
CA HIS A 282 24.28 -3.13 11.61
C HIS A 282 24.21 -4.07 10.39
N VAL A 283 24.63 -5.33 10.51
CA VAL A 283 24.51 -6.33 9.44
C VAL A 283 23.05 -6.70 9.19
N TYR A 284 22.24 -6.87 10.25
CA TYR A 284 20.80 -7.13 10.08
C TYR A 284 20.05 -5.94 9.50
N ARG A 285 20.41 -4.71 9.87
CA ARG A 285 19.83 -3.49 9.28
C ARG A 285 20.17 -3.40 7.79
N LEU A 286 21.45 -3.62 7.43
CA LEU A 286 21.88 -3.65 6.03
C LEU A 286 21.12 -4.72 5.23
N LYS A 287 21.10 -5.96 5.70
CA LYS A 287 20.36 -7.05 5.03
C LYS A 287 18.87 -6.76 4.95
N SER A 288 18.28 -6.18 5.98
CA SER A 288 16.87 -5.79 5.98
C SER A 288 16.55 -4.71 4.96
N ALA A 289 17.44 -3.72 4.79
CA ALA A 289 17.32 -2.69 3.77
C ALA A 289 17.51 -3.27 2.36
N ALA A 290 18.45 -4.21 2.18
CA ALA A 290 18.64 -4.92 0.93
C ALA A 290 17.40 -5.74 0.53
N ILE A 291 16.79 -6.48 1.46
CA ILE A 291 15.52 -7.19 1.20
C ILE A 291 14.41 -6.21 0.86
N TYR A 292 14.33 -5.07 1.54
CA TYR A 292 13.35 -4.04 1.23
C TYR A 292 13.53 -3.52 -0.21
N ALA A 293 14.76 -3.13 -0.60
CA ALA A 293 15.07 -2.68 -1.94
C ALA A 293 14.75 -3.73 -3.02
N ILE A 294 15.19 -4.99 -2.81
CA ILE A 294 14.88 -6.11 -3.71
C ILE A 294 13.36 -6.29 -3.81
N SER A 295 12.67 -6.28 -2.66
CA SER A 295 11.21 -6.45 -2.58
C SER A 295 10.47 -5.38 -3.39
N CYS A 296 10.85 -4.11 -3.23
CA CYS A 296 10.24 -3.01 -4.00
C CYS A 296 10.57 -3.10 -5.50
N LEU A 297 11.75 -3.63 -5.86
CA LEU A 297 12.19 -3.75 -7.25
C LEU A 297 11.47 -4.87 -8.02
N VAL A 298 11.13 -5.99 -7.35
CA VAL A 298 10.64 -7.21 -8.02
C VAL A 298 9.14 -7.49 -7.89
N ARG A 299 8.46 -6.82 -6.94
CA ARG A 299 7.00 -6.99 -6.77
C ARG A 299 6.22 -6.42 -7.94
N ASN A 300 5.21 -7.17 -8.38
CA ASN A 300 4.35 -6.87 -9.52
C ASN A 300 5.11 -6.57 -10.83
N PHE A 301 6.32 -7.09 -10.96
CA PHE A 301 7.16 -6.89 -12.14
C PHE A 301 7.82 -8.20 -12.59
N PRO A 302 7.17 -8.97 -13.50
CA PRO A 302 7.65 -10.28 -13.93
C PRO A 302 9.09 -10.29 -14.43
N THR A 303 9.47 -9.31 -15.26
CA THR A 303 10.83 -9.18 -15.78
C THR A 303 11.87 -9.05 -14.66
N ALA A 304 11.59 -8.24 -13.63
CA ALA A 304 12.48 -8.11 -12.47
C ALA A 304 12.63 -9.41 -11.69
N GLN A 305 11.53 -10.16 -11.52
CA GLN A 305 11.60 -11.48 -10.87
C GLN A 305 12.47 -12.44 -11.66
N ASN A 306 12.36 -12.45 -12.99
CA ASN A 306 13.20 -13.31 -13.83
C ASN A 306 14.67 -12.93 -13.72
N VAL A 307 14.99 -11.63 -13.73
CA VAL A 307 16.36 -11.13 -13.51
C VAL A 307 16.87 -11.54 -12.12
N LEU A 308 16.04 -11.51 -11.07
CA LEU A 308 16.42 -12.01 -9.73
C LEU A 308 16.77 -13.50 -9.75
N ILE A 309 15.96 -14.32 -10.43
CA ILE A 309 16.19 -15.77 -10.52
C ILE A 309 17.46 -16.08 -11.32
N GLN A 310 17.66 -15.43 -12.47
CA GLN A 310 18.84 -15.61 -13.32
C GLN A 310 20.14 -15.26 -12.61
N ASN A 311 20.10 -14.23 -11.75
CA ASN A 311 21.26 -13.79 -10.97
C ASN A 311 21.50 -14.64 -9.71
N GLY A 312 20.84 -15.81 -9.57
CA GLY A 312 21.00 -16.68 -8.41
C GLY A 312 20.43 -16.10 -7.12
N GLY A 313 19.55 -15.10 -7.21
CA GLY A 313 19.02 -14.37 -6.06
C GLY A 313 18.31 -15.29 -5.07
N LEU A 314 17.60 -16.31 -5.54
CA LEU A 314 16.96 -17.30 -4.65
C LEU A 314 17.98 -18.07 -3.80
N ASN A 315 19.12 -18.46 -4.37
CA ASN A 315 20.18 -19.17 -3.64
C ASN A 315 20.80 -18.29 -2.55
N ILE A 316 20.98 -17.00 -2.84
CA ILE A 316 21.52 -16.01 -1.91
C ILE A 316 20.50 -15.74 -0.77
N LEU A 317 19.23 -15.53 -1.12
CA LEU A 317 18.16 -15.26 -0.16
C LEU A 317 17.83 -16.48 0.72
N LEU A 318 17.90 -17.68 0.17
CA LEU A 318 17.61 -18.94 0.87
C LEU A 318 18.86 -19.61 1.45
N ASN A 319 19.96 -18.88 1.60
CA ASN A 319 21.17 -19.41 2.21
C ASN A 319 20.87 -19.95 3.62
N GLU A 320 21.18 -21.23 3.84
CA GLU A 320 20.86 -21.98 5.06
C GLU A 320 21.32 -21.25 6.35
N LYS A 321 22.45 -20.54 6.29
CA LYS A 321 23.00 -19.78 7.43
C LYS A 321 22.04 -18.71 7.94
N ILE A 322 21.19 -18.16 7.07
CA ILE A 322 20.16 -17.17 7.45
C ILE A 322 19.07 -17.84 8.30
N PHE A 323 18.62 -19.04 7.90
CA PHE A 323 17.48 -19.75 8.50
C PHE A 323 17.83 -20.60 9.74
N VAL A 324 19.13 -20.83 9.98
CA VAL A 324 19.63 -21.45 11.22
C VAL A 324 19.75 -20.45 12.37
N ASN A 325 19.79 -19.14 12.07
CA ASN A 325 19.95 -18.10 13.08
C ASN A 325 18.67 -17.88 13.90
N ASN A 326 18.78 -17.86 15.23
CA ASN A 326 17.64 -17.77 16.13
C ASN A 326 17.57 -16.46 16.94
N CYS A 327 18.38 -15.44 16.61
CA CYS A 327 18.22 -14.12 17.25
C CYS A 327 16.96 -13.41 16.74
N GLU A 328 16.47 -12.41 17.49
CA GLU A 328 15.24 -11.68 17.13
C GLU A 328 15.33 -10.98 15.76
N ASN A 329 16.45 -10.28 15.49
CA ASN A 329 16.66 -9.60 14.22
C ASN A 329 16.85 -10.57 13.04
N GLY A 330 17.49 -11.71 13.28
CA GLY A 330 17.59 -12.80 12.31
C GLY A 330 16.23 -13.38 11.95
N TYR A 331 15.34 -13.52 12.94
CA TYR A 331 13.97 -13.94 12.69
C TYR A 331 13.17 -12.91 11.90
N LYS A 332 13.27 -11.61 12.22
CA LYS A 332 12.64 -10.54 11.43
C LYS A 332 13.11 -10.57 9.97
N LEU A 333 14.39 -10.81 9.73
CA LEU A 333 14.95 -10.97 8.39
C LEU A 333 14.39 -12.21 7.67
N GLN A 334 14.35 -13.37 8.34
CA GLN A 334 13.77 -14.60 7.80
C GLN A 334 12.31 -14.40 7.37
N LEU A 335 11.51 -13.72 8.20
CA LEU A 335 10.13 -13.40 7.87
C LEU A 335 10.05 -12.48 6.66
N LYS A 336 10.86 -11.42 6.56
CA LYS A 336 10.86 -10.54 5.38
C LYS A 336 11.16 -11.31 4.09
N ILE A 337 12.13 -12.21 4.11
CA ILE A 337 12.47 -13.06 2.97
C ILE A 337 11.28 -13.99 2.64
N ALA A 338 10.73 -14.66 3.65
CA ALA A 338 9.59 -15.56 3.47
C ALA A 338 8.37 -14.84 2.91
N SER A 339 8.02 -13.67 3.46
CA SER A 339 6.93 -12.82 2.99
C SER A 339 7.14 -12.33 1.57
N LEU A 340 8.37 -11.99 1.19
CA LEU A 340 8.70 -11.67 -0.20
C LEU A 340 8.40 -12.86 -1.11
N LEU A 341 8.98 -14.03 -0.82
CA LEU A 341 8.78 -15.23 -1.66
C LEU A 341 7.30 -15.63 -1.77
N THR A 342 6.57 -15.56 -0.66
CA THR A 342 5.12 -15.79 -0.65
C THR A 342 4.38 -14.78 -1.51
N THR A 343 4.77 -13.50 -1.48
CA THR A 343 4.18 -12.47 -2.34
C THR A 343 4.44 -12.80 -3.82
N LEU A 344 5.67 -13.14 -4.20
CA LEU A 344 6.00 -13.45 -5.61
C LEU A 344 5.26 -14.68 -6.14
N LEU A 345 5.06 -15.69 -5.29
CA LEU A 345 4.25 -16.86 -5.62
C LEU A 345 2.77 -16.48 -5.79
N GLN A 346 2.25 -15.66 -4.88
CA GLN A 346 0.87 -15.19 -4.95
C GLN A 346 0.62 -14.36 -6.22
N GLU A 347 1.53 -13.46 -6.57
CA GLU A 347 1.43 -12.63 -7.78
C GLU A 347 1.35 -13.48 -9.07
N ARG A 348 2.05 -14.62 -9.10
CA ARG A 348 2.00 -15.57 -10.22
C ARG A 348 0.68 -16.33 -10.27
N TYR A 349 0.21 -16.80 -9.12
CA TYR A 349 -1.09 -17.47 -9.00
C TYR A 349 -2.24 -16.52 -9.37
N ASP A 350 -2.20 -15.27 -8.91
CA ASP A 350 -3.18 -14.24 -9.24
C ASP A 350 -3.17 -13.91 -10.74
N ALA A 351 -2.00 -13.93 -11.39
CA ALA A 351 -1.89 -13.75 -12.82
C ALA A 351 -2.54 -14.91 -13.61
N GLU A 352 -2.37 -16.14 -13.15
CA GLU A 352 -3.03 -17.32 -13.73
C GLU A 352 -4.56 -17.26 -13.57
N ILE A 353 -5.05 -16.91 -12.38
CA ILE A 353 -6.48 -16.68 -12.14
C ILE A 353 -7.01 -15.59 -13.06
N ASN A 354 -6.35 -14.44 -13.11
CA ASN A 354 -6.79 -13.33 -13.95
C ASN A 354 -6.84 -13.72 -15.43
N PHE A 355 -5.82 -14.44 -15.92
CA PHE A 355 -5.81 -14.98 -17.28
C PHE A 355 -7.04 -15.87 -17.54
N ASN A 356 -7.33 -16.82 -16.64
CA ASN A 356 -8.48 -17.71 -16.79
C ASN A 356 -9.81 -16.93 -16.76
N ILE A 357 -9.95 -15.92 -15.90
CA ILE A 357 -11.14 -15.05 -15.86
C ILE A 357 -11.31 -14.29 -17.17
N GLN A 358 -10.25 -13.64 -17.68
CA GLN A 358 -10.35 -12.89 -18.94
C GLN A 358 -10.61 -13.83 -20.13
N ARG A 359 -10.04 -15.03 -20.10
CA ARG A 359 -10.28 -16.07 -21.10
C ARG A 359 -11.76 -16.46 -21.14
N SER A 360 -12.37 -16.80 -20.00
CA SER A 360 -13.79 -17.18 -19.94
C SER A 360 -14.70 -16.04 -20.41
N LYS A 361 -14.41 -14.80 -20.03
CA LYS A 361 -15.16 -13.62 -20.52
C LYS A 361 -15.06 -13.46 -22.03
N LEU A 362 -13.89 -13.72 -22.62
CA LEU A 362 -13.71 -13.66 -24.06
C LEU A 362 -14.43 -14.83 -24.77
N GLU A 363 -14.40 -16.04 -24.19
CA GLU A 363 -15.16 -17.21 -24.68
C GLU A 363 -16.68 -16.97 -24.65
N GLU A 364 -17.19 -16.25 -23.64
CA GLU A 364 -18.61 -15.87 -23.56
C GLU A 364 -19.02 -14.86 -24.63
N LEU A 365 -18.14 -13.90 -24.96
CA LEU A 365 -18.41 -12.89 -25.99
C LEU A 365 -18.21 -13.43 -27.41
N ASP A 366 -17.21 -14.29 -27.62
CA ASP A 366 -16.90 -14.92 -28.90
C ASP A 366 -16.48 -16.39 -28.69
N PRO A 367 -17.46 -17.33 -28.71
CA PRO A 367 -17.19 -18.76 -28.60
C PRO A 367 -16.31 -19.32 -29.72
N SER A 368 -16.20 -18.61 -30.85
CA SER A 368 -15.42 -19.04 -32.01
C SER A 368 -13.95 -18.59 -31.97
N PHE A 369 -13.61 -17.68 -31.06
CA PHE A 369 -12.26 -17.10 -30.95
C PHE A 369 -11.17 -18.15 -30.76
N PHE A 370 -11.39 -19.12 -29.87
CA PHE A 370 -10.39 -20.15 -29.55
C PHE A 370 -10.43 -21.36 -30.48
N SER A 371 -11.50 -21.54 -31.27
CA SER A 371 -11.60 -22.59 -32.28
C SER A 371 -11.03 -22.17 -33.64
N SER A 372 -10.90 -20.86 -33.87
CA SER A 372 -10.35 -20.27 -35.09
C SER A 372 -8.86 -19.89 -34.99
N LEU A 373 -8.22 -20.08 -33.83
CA LEU A 373 -6.81 -19.79 -33.60
C LEU A 373 -5.93 -20.63 -34.56
N PRO A 374 -5.21 -20.01 -35.51
CA PRO A 374 -4.31 -20.74 -36.40
C PRO A 374 -3.18 -21.37 -35.58
N SER A 375 -2.73 -22.57 -35.99
CA SER A 375 -1.38 -23.03 -35.64
C SER A 375 -0.36 -21.93 -35.96
N PRO A 376 0.77 -21.85 -35.23
CA PRO A 376 1.60 -20.65 -35.12
C PRO A 376 2.42 -20.37 -36.39
N HIS A 377 1.78 -20.10 -37.51
CA HIS A 377 2.32 -19.53 -38.74
C HIS A 377 1.16 -19.00 -39.57
N HIS A 378 0.75 -17.76 -39.30
CA HIS A 378 0.30 -16.73 -40.27
C HIS A 378 -0.56 -15.69 -39.57
N GLN A 379 0.03 -14.51 -39.36
CA GLN A 379 -0.72 -13.27 -39.16
C GLN A 379 -1.00 -12.67 -40.55
N SER A 380 -2.28 -12.54 -40.91
CA SER A 380 -2.71 -11.43 -41.76
C SER A 380 -4.05 -10.93 -41.27
N ALA A 381 -4.10 -9.61 -41.06
CA ALA A 381 -5.30 -8.85 -40.76
C ALA A 381 -6.37 -9.11 -41.82
N ALA A 382 -7.61 -9.34 -41.38
CA ALA A 382 -8.79 -9.29 -42.22
C ALA A 382 -9.60 -8.08 -41.80
N ASP A 383 -9.55 -7.05 -42.66
CA ASP A 383 -10.54 -5.98 -42.72
C ASP A 383 -11.89 -6.57 -43.10
N SER A 384 -12.95 -6.18 -42.41
CA SER A 384 -14.30 -6.28 -42.96
C SER A 384 -15.14 -5.08 -42.54
N ASP A 385 -15.35 -4.20 -43.52
CA ASP A 385 -16.44 -3.24 -43.61
C ASP A 385 -17.79 -3.91 -43.32
N SER A 386 -18.59 -3.31 -42.45
CA SER A 386 -20.04 -3.29 -42.66
C SER A 386 -20.69 -2.10 -41.96
N SER A 387 -21.37 -1.31 -42.79
CA SER A 387 -22.22 -0.18 -42.43
C SER A 387 -23.59 -0.66 -41.96
N SER A 388 -23.90 -0.53 -40.68
CA SER A 388 -25.27 -0.35 -40.19
C SER A 388 -25.23 0.16 -38.75
N THR A 389 -25.80 1.34 -38.53
CA THR A 389 -25.90 2.00 -37.23
C THR A 389 -26.87 1.27 -36.31
N ASP A 390 -26.36 0.35 -35.49
CA ASP A 390 -27.04 -0.14 -34.30
C ASP A 390 -26.13 0.12 -33.09
N ARG A 391 -26.62 0.92 -32.14
CA ARG A 391 -25.87 1.23 -30.89
C ARG A 391 -25.48 -0.03 -30.13
N GLU A 392 -26.25 -1.11 -30.26
CA GLU A 392 -25.96 -2.43 -29.66
C GLU A 392 -24.78 -3.14 -30.34
N SER A 393 -24.65 -3.05 -31.67
CA SER A 393 -23.51 -3.60 -32.42
C SER A 393 -22.20 -2.87 -32.08
N ALA A 394 -22.26 -1.53 -31.98
CA ALA A 394 -21.11 -0.73 -31.57
C ALA A 394 -20.70 -0.98 -30.10
N ALA A 395 -21.68 -1.13 -29.20
CA ALA A 395 -21.43 -1.45 -27.79
C ALA A 395 -20.80 -2.85 -27.63
N HIS A 396 -21.31 -3.84 -28.35
CA HIS A 396 -20.76 -5.20 -28.36
C HIS A 396 -19.34 -5.23 -28.93
N SER A 397 -19.08 -4.50 -30.03
CA SER A 397 -17.73 -4.36 -30.59
C SER A 397 -16.76 -3.67 -29.62
N TYR A 398 -17.20 -2.63 -28.91
CA TYR A 398 -16.39 -1.94 -27.91
C TYR A 398 -16.06 -2.82 -26.71
N GLU A 399 -17.06 -3.52 -26.15
CA GLU A 399 -16.88 -4.44 -25.04
C GLU A 399 -15.97 -5.62 -25.39
N TYR A 400 -16.11 -6.16 -26.61
CA TYR A 400 -15.22 -7.16 -27.16
C TYR A 400 -13.78 -6.66 -27.22
N ASN A 401 -13.53 -5.48 -27.81
CA ASN A 401 -12.19 -4.93 -27.94
C ASN A 401 -11.51 -4.68 -26.58
N ILE A 402 -12.26 -4.20 -25.58
CA ILE A 402 -11.75 -4.05 -24.21
C ILE A 402 -11.39 -5.42 -23.61
N THR A 403 -12.27 -6.40 -23.75
CA THR A 403 -12.07 -7.74 -23.18
C THR A 403 -10.89 -8.43 -23.85
N LEU A 404 -10.76 -8.32 -25.17
CA LEU A 404 -9.61 -8.80 -25.93
C LEU A 404 -8.31 -8.13 -25.48
N SER A 405 -8.30 -6.80 -25.30
CA SER A 405 -7.13 -6.09 -24.78
C SER A 405 -6.72 -6.60 -23.39
N LYS A 406 -7.68 -6.78 -22.47
CA LYS A 406 -7.42 -7.32 -21.12
C LYS A 406 -6.93 -8.76 -21.16
N PHE A 407 -7.48 -9.58 -22.06
CA PHE A 407 -7.03 -10.96 -22.27
C PHE A 407 -5.58 -10.99 -22.78
N LEU A 408 -5.24 -10.17 -23.77
CA LEU A 408 -3.87 -10.09 -24.31
C LEU A 408 -2.88 -9.58 -23.26
N GLU A 409 -3.26 -8.60 -22.44
CA GLU A 409 -2.45 -8.10 -21.33
C GLU A 409 -2.23 -9.20 -20.27
N ALA A 410 -3.30 -9.88 -19.84
CA ALA A 410 -3.22 -10.97 -18.87
C ALA A 410 -2.36 -12.13 -19.37
N ARG A 411 -2.52 -12.48 -20.67
CA ARG A 411 -1.69 -13.50 -21.34
C ARG A 411 -0.23 -13.09 -21.36
N SER A 412 0.08 -11.87 -21.80
CA SER A 412 1.47 -11.39 -21.84
C SER A 412 2.12 -11.41 -20.46
N LYS A 413 1.39 -11.00 -19.41
CA LYS A 413 1.89 -11.03 -18.03
C LYS A 413 2.16 -12.47 -17.55
N LEU A 414 1.26 -13.40 -17.86
CA LEU A 414 1.43 -14.82 -17.52
C LEU A 414 2.61 -15.43 -18.27
N ASP A 415 2.76 -15.13 -19.56
CA ASP A 415 3.88 -15.58 -20.39
C ASP A 415 5.22 -15.10 -19.79
N GLN A 416 5.32 -13.84 -19.36
CA GLN A 416 6.53 -13.32 -18.69
C GLN A 416 6.84 -14.07 -17.38
N TYR A 417 5.83 -14.38 -16.55
CA TYR A 417 6.05 -15.19 -15.36
C TYR A 417 6.45 -16.64 -15.68
N SER A 418 6.03 -17.17 -16.82
CA SER A 418 6.30 -18.55 -17.23
C SER A 418 7.74 -18.77 -17.73
N GLU A 419 8.46 -17.72 -18.13
CA GLU A 419 9.85 -17.81 -18.63
C GLU A 419 10.77 -18.56 -17.66
N LEU A 420 10.59 -18.33 -16.37
CA LEU A 420 11.29 -19.05 -15.30
C LEU A 420 10.31 -19.55 -14.27
N ASN A 421 10.37 -20.84 -13.99
CA ASN A 421 9.50 -21.48 -13.00
C ASN A 421 10.03 -21.23 -11.58
N LEU A 422 9.45 -20.22 -10.91
CA LEU A 422 9.78 -19.88 -9.51
C LEU A 422 9.45 -21.05 -8.57
N GLY A 423 8.31 -21.72 -8.76
CA GLY A 423 7.90 -22.86 -7.93
C GLY A 423 8.90 -24.02 -7.97
N TYR A 424 9.35 -24.38 -9.17
CA TYR A 424 10.38 -25.40 -9.39
C TYR A 424 11.72 -24.99 -8.75
N SER A 425 12.13 -23.74 -8.92
CA SER A 425 13.37 -23.21 -8.34
C SER A 425 13.35 -23.27 -6.81
N LEU A 426 12.22 -22.88 -6.19
CA LEU A 426 12.02 -22.95 -4.74
C LEU A 426 11.96 -24.40 -4.23
N ALA A 427 11.32 -25.30 -4.98
CA ALA A 427 11.25 -26.72 -4.64
C ALA A 427 12.67 -27.34 -4.61
N ASN A 428 13.52 -27.02 -5.59
CA ASN A 428 14.91 -27.48 -5.61
C ASN A 428 15.72 -26.96 -4.41
N LEU A 429 15.46 -25.73 -3.98
CA LEU A 429 16.10 -25.10 -2.81
C LEU A 429 15.48 -25.54 -1.46
N GLN A 430 14.65 -26.59 -1.45
CA GLN A 430 14.00 -27.11 -0.25
C GLN A 430 13.18 -26.06 0.53
N TRP A 431 12.66 -25.05 -0.18
CA TRP A 431 11.90 -23.95 0.41
C TRP A 431 10.76 -24.43 1.31
N CYS A 432 10.04 -25.47 0.88
CA CYS A 432 8.98 -26.10 1.66
C CYS A 432 9.46 -26.53 3.07
N ASN A 433 10.65 -27.14 3.18
CA ASN A 433 11.18 -27.56 4.48
C ASN A 433 11.60 -26.36 5.35
N ILE A 434 12.12 -25.31 4.72
CA ILE A 434 12.49 -24.05 5.38
C ILE A 434 11.23 -23.38 5.94
N ALA A 435 10.19 -23.21 5.12
CA ALA A 435 8.90 -22.64 5.50
C ALA A 435 8.23 -23.43 6.65
N LYS A 436 8.26 -24.77 6.57
CA LYS A 436 7.81 -25.65 7.67
C LYS A 436 8.53 -25.34 8.97
N THR A 437 9.86 -25.26 8.92
CA THR A 437 10.70 -25.04 10.10
C THR A 437 10.46 -23.66 10.70
N LEU A 438 10.29 -22.63 9.87
CA LEU A 438 9.92 -21.29 10.30
C LEU A 438 8.59 -21.28 11.05
N PHE A 439 7.58 -21.99 10.54
CA PHE A 439 6.29 -22.07 11.20
C PHE A 439 6.36 -22.78 12.55
N ILE A 440 6.98 -23.95 12.59
CA ILE A 440 7.09 -24.74 13.83
C ILE A 440 7.82 -23.97 14.92
N LYS A 441 8.87 -23.21 14.58
CA LYS A 441 9.62 -22.39 15.54
C LYS A 441 8.83 -21.22 16.11
N ASN A 442 7.77 -20.76 15.44
CA ASN A 442 7.18 -19.43 15.70
C ASN A 442 5.66 -19.39 15.82
N ASN A 443 5.01 -20.54 15.96
CA ASN A 443 3.57 -20.68 16.18
C ASN A 443 2.99 -19.98 17.44
N HIS A 444 3.83 -19.33 18.25
CA HIS A 444 3.46 -18.62 19.47
C HIS A 444 3.68 -17.09 19.41
N LYS A 445 4.13 -16.54 18.27
CA LYS A 445 4.45 -15.10 18.13
C LYS A 445 3.35 -14.32 17.41
N THR A 446 3.31 -12.99 17.57
CA THR A 446 2.32 -12.05 17.00
C THR A 446 2.15 -12.09 15.48
N ASN A 447 3.06 -12.76 14.74
CA ASN A 447 3.07 -12.77 13.26
C ASN A 447 2.38 -14.02 12.68
N MET A 448 1.43 -14.62 13.41
CA MET A 448 0.78 -15.87 13.02
C MET A 448 0.15 -15.81 11.63
N GLU A 449 -0.54 -14.73 11.30
CA GLU A 449 -1.16 -14.54 9.99
C GLU A 449 -0.13 -14.64 8.84
N THR A 450 0.99 -13.92 8.95
CA THR A 450 2.06 -13.94 7.95
C THR A 450 2.62 -15.35 7.78
N VAL A 451 2.87 -16.06 8.88
CA VAL A 451 3.46 -17.40 8.86
C VAL A 451 2.46 -18.44 8.32
N THR A 452 1.16 -18.28 8.61
CA THR A 452 0.08 -19.08 8.03
C THR A 452 -0.03 -18.86 6.53
N ASN A 453 0.00 -17.60 6.07
CA ASN A 453 -0.03 -17.28 4.63
C ASN A 453 1.18 -17.88 3.91
N ILE A 454 2.37 -17.82 4.53
CA ILE A 454 3.56 -18.49 4.00
C ILE A 454 3.30 -19.98 3.80
N LEU A 455 2.69 -20.68 4.76
CA LEU A 455 2.39 -22.11 4.64
C LEU A 455 1.31 -22.40 3.59
N LEU A 456 0.24 -21.61 3.53
CA LEU A 456 -0.85 -21.77 2.56
C LEU A 456 -0.32 -21.71 1.13
N THR A 457 0.44 -20.67 0.80
CA THR A 457 1.04 -20.53 -0.53
C THR A 457 2.04 -21.65 -0.82
N ASN A 458 2.70 -22.21 0.20
CA ASN A 458 3.60 -23.36 0.06
C ASN A 458 2.87 -24.71 -0.12
N LEU A 459 1.64 -24.86 0.36
CA LEU A 459 0.83 -26.07 0.11
C LEU A 459 0.51 -26.22 -1.36
N ASN A 460 0.15 -25.11 -2.02
CA ASN A 460 -0.08 -25.06 -3.46
C ASN A 460 1.16 -25.46 -4.27
N LEU A 461 2.36 -25.34 -3.69
CA LEU A 461 3.61 -25.78 -4.32
C LEU A 461 3.97 -27.24 -4.04
N CYS A 462 3.43 -27.87 -2.99
CA CYS A 462 3.94 -29.16 -2.55
C CYS A 462 2.88 -30.03 -1.84
N ASP A 463 2.37 -31.01 -2.59
CA ASP A 463 1.46 -32.07 -2.12
C ASP A 463 1.99 -32.88 -0.92
N LYS A 464 3.28 -32.76 -0.58
CA LYS A 464 3.89 -33.46 0.56
C LYS A 464 3.53 -32.83 1.91
N PHE A 465 3.22 -31.53 1.98
CA PHE A 465 2.83 -30.91 3.26
C PHE A 465 1.51 -31.45 3.81
N GLY A 466 0.55 -31.78 2.93
CA GLY A 466 -0.68 -32.51 3.28
C GLY A 466 -0.43 -33.81 4.05
N ARG A 467 0.76 -34.42 3.91
CA ARG A 467 1.13 -35.68 4.56
C ARG A 467 1.89 -35.50 5.89
N ASP A 468 2.22 -34.27 6.29
CA ASP A 468 3.02 -34.01 7.48
C ASP A 468 2.20 -34.06 8.78
N LYS A 469 2.39 -35.13 9.56
CA LYS A 469 1.67 -35.35 10.83
C LYS A 469 2.05 -34.32 11.91
N GLN A 470 3.30 -33.87 11.94
CA GLN A 470 3.75 -32.90 12.95
C GLN A 470 3.12 -31.54 12.69
N LEU A 471 3.08 -31.11 11.43
CA LEU A 471 2.45 -29.85 11.04
C LEU A 471 0.95 -29.87 11.33
N ARG A 472 0.24 -30.95 10.97
CA ARG A 472 -1.19 -31.11 11.29
C ARG A 472 -1.47 -31.03 12.78
N ASN A 473 -0.70 -31.73 13.61
CA ASN A 473 -0.88 -31.71 15.06
C ASN A 473 -0.69 -30.30 15.66
N ILE A 474 0.25 -29.52 15.12
CA ILE A 474 0.49 -28.15 15.56
C ILE A 474 -0.67 -27.24 15.14
N LEU A 475 -1.18 -27.39 13.91
CA LEU A 475 -2.32 -26.63 13.41
C LEU A 475 -3.62 -26.92 14.17
N VAL A 476 -3.86 -28.19 14.53
CA VAL A 476 -4.98 -28.56 15.42
C VAL A 476 -4.86 -27.82 16.74
N LYS A 477 -3.69 -27.86 17.39
CA LYS A 477 -3.48 -27.14 18.66
C LYS A 477 -3.69 -25.64 18.52
N ILE A 478 -3.24 -25.03 17.43
CA ILE A 478 -3.42 -23.60 17.17
C ILE A 478 -4.91 -23.29 16.98
N ARG A 479 -5.61 -24.00 16.10
CA ARG A 479 -7.06 -23.84 15.89
C ARG A 479 -7.81 -23.96 17.22
N ASP A 480 -7.51 -24.98 18.02
CA ASP A 480 -8.16 -25.22 19.31
C ASP A 480 -7.83 -24.13 20.34
N THR A 481 -6.70 -23.43 20.20
CA THR A 481 -6.30 -22.31 21.08
C THR A 481 -6.92 -20.97 20.65
N PHE A 482 -7.16 -20.79 19.35
CA PHE A 482 -7.63 -19.51 18.79
C PHE A 482 -9.13 -19.46 18.52
N GLY A 483 -9.86 -20.59 18.50
CA GLY A 483 -11.31 -20.66 18.22
C GLY A 483 -12.25 -19.95 19.22
N GLU A 484 -11.74 -19.03 20.03
CA GLU A 484 -12.51 -18.17 20.92
C GLU A 484 -12.36 -16.66 20.60
N TYR A 485 -11.62 -16.24 19.55
CA TYR A 485 -11.37 -14.83 19.22
C TYR A 485 -11.50 -14.51 17.70
N GLU A 486 -12.52 -13.68 17.34
CA GLU A 486 -12.75 -13.06 16.00
C GLU A 486 -11.53 -12.25 15.48
N GLU A 487 -11.28 -11.95 14.20
CA GLU A 487 -11.78 -12.35 12.87
C GLU A 487 -10.58 -12.14 11.90
N GLY A 488 -10.36 -13.04 10.93
CA GLY A 488 -9.32 -12.89 9.88
C GLY A 488 -8.19 -13.93 9.93
N ALA A 489 -7.44 -14.00 11.04
CA ALA A 489 -6.39 -15.02 11.21
C ALA A 489 -6.96 -16.45 11.31
N GLU A 490 -8.18 -16.58 11.84
CA GLU A 490 -8.92 -17.84 11.90
C GLU A 490 -9.25 -18.39 10.51
N LEU A 491 -9.66 -17.54 9.55
CA LEU A 491 -10.04 -17.97 8.19
C LEU A 491 -8.87 -18.65 7.48
N ASN A 492 -7.68 -18.06 7.53
CA ASN A 492 -6.50 -18.65 6.90
C ASN A 492 -6.06 -19.94 7.60
N LEU A 493 -6.20 -20.02 8.93
CA LEU A 493 -5.90 -21.23 9.70
C LEU A 493 -6.92 -22.36 9.45
N ILE A 494 -8.20 -22.01 9.29
CA ILE A 494 -9.29 -22.93 8.95
C ILE A 494 -9.10 -23.45 7.54
N GLN A 495 -8.88 -22.57 6.55
CA GLN A 495 -8.56 -22.97 5.17
C GLN A 495 -7.33 -23.86 5.13
N LEU A 496 -6.28 -23.52 5.88
CA LEU A 496 -5.07 -24.32 5.98
C LEU A 496 -5.37 -25.71 6.56
N TYR A 497 -6.24 -25.79 7.57
CA TYR A 497 -6.68 -27.04 8.17
C TYR A 497 -7.54 -27.86 7.20
N GLU A 498 -8.51 -27.25 6.53
CA GLU A 498 -9.38 -27.90 5.54
C GLU A 498 -8.56 -28.51 4.41
N VAL A 499 -7.65 -27.76 3.79
CA VAL A 499 -6.76 -28.27 2.73
C VAL A 499 -5.92 -29.46 3.21
N LEU A 500 -5.44 -29.44 4.46
CA LEU A 500 -4.66 -30.53 5.03
C LEU A 500 -5.50 -31.76 5.42
N VAL A 501 -6.80 -31.61 5.65
CA VAL A 501 -7.73 -32.67 6.07
C VAL A 501 -8.51 -33.26 4.89
N GLU A 502 -8.95 -32.45 3.94
CA GLU A 502 -9.60 -32.88 2.69
C GLU A 502 -8.66 -33.77 1.86
N GLY A 503 -7.35 -33.50 1.89
CA GLY A 503 -6.34 -34.39 1.33
C GLY A 503 -6.28 -35.80 1.96
N GLU A 504 -6.89 -36.03 3.14
CA GLU A 504 -7.16 -37.36 3.71
C GLU A 504 -8.55 -37.92 3.32
N GLY A 505 -9.56 -37.06 3.10
CA GLY A 505 -10.93 -37.44 2.73
C GLY A 505 -11.02 -38.05 1.33
N GLU A 506 -10.46 -37.39 0.32
CA GLU A 506 -10.38 -37.94 -1.05
C GLU A 506 -9.60 -39.26 -1.08
N ARG A 507 -8.61 -39.42 -0.19
CA ARG A 507 -7.77 -40.64 -0.13
C ARG A 507 -8.38 -41.80 0.65
N ARG A 508 -9.33 -41.56 1.57
CA ARG A 508 -10.14 -42.65 2.13
C ARG A 508 -11.07 -43.22 1.08
N ASN A 509 -11.69 -42.37 0.26
CA ASN A 509 -12.54 -42.80 -0.85
C ASN A 509 -11.74 -43.59 -1.91
N VAL A 510 -10.55 -43.13 -2.31
CA VAL A 510 -9.70 -43.87 -3.26
C VAL A 510 -9.20 -45.21 -2.67
N LYS A 511 -8.82 -45.27 -1.38
CA LYS A 511 -8.43 -46.54 -0.74
C LYS A 511 -9.59 -47.48 -0.48
N GLU A 512 -10.81 -46.98 -0.29
CA GLU A 512 -12.03 -47.79 -0.20
C GLU A 512 -12.47 -48.30 -1.57
N GLU A 513 -12.32 -47.51 -2.64
CA GLU A 513 -12.51 -47.96 -4.02
C GLU A 513 -11.47 -49.02 -4.44
N GLU A 514 -10.19 -48.85 -4.10
CA GLU A 514 -9.14 -49.84 -4.39
C GLU A 514 -9.34 -51.13 -3.56
N ARG A 515 -9.80 -51.03 -2.31
CA ARG A 515 -10.18 -52.19 -1.49
C ARG A 515 -11.48 -52.85 -1.94
N GLY A 516 -12.39 -52.08 -2.53
CA GLY A 516 -13.62 -52.57 -3.16
C GLY A 516 -13.32 -53.34 -4.45
N LYS A 517 -12.43 -52.81 -5.31
CA LYS A 517 -11.95 -53.49 -6.53
C LYS A 517 -11.21 -54.80 -6.23
N HIS A 518 -10.36 -54.82 -5.19
CA HIS A 518 -9.69 -56.06 -4.75
C HIS A 518 -10.59 -57.10 -4.06
N ARG A 519 -11.84 -56.76 -3.71
CA ARG A 519 -12.83 -57.76 -3.25
C ARG A 519 -13.63 -58.38 -4.39
N TYR A 520 -13.80 -57.68 -5.51
CA TYR A 520 -14.51 -58.25 -6.67
C TYR A 520 -13.64 -59.21 -7.50
N ASP A 521 -12.31 -59.07 -7.49
CA ASP A 521 -11.38 -59.97 -8.22
C ASP A 521 -11.05 -61.29 -7.48
N LYS A 522 -11.59 -61.52 -6.27
CA LYS A 522 -11.34 -62.76 -5.50
C LYS A 522 -12.48 -63.77 -5.52
N ASP A 523 -13.64 -63.40 -6.04
CA ASP A 523 -14.80 -64.29 -6.15
C ASP A 523 -15.01 -64.80 -7.60
N GLU A 524 -14.08 -64.50 -8.54
CA GLU A 524 -14.12 -64.94 -9.94
C GLU A 524 -12.83 -65.62 -10.45
N LEU A 525 -12.07 -66.28 -9.55
CA LEU A 525 -10.91 -67.11 -9.91
C LEU A 525 -10.87 -68.45 -9.17
#